data_AF-A0A914TGP2-F1
#
_entry.id   AF-A0A914TGP2-F1
#
_cell.length_a   1.000
_cell.length_b   1.000
_cell.length_c   1.000
_cell.angle_alpha   90.00
_cell.angle_beta   90.00
_cell.angle_gamma   90.00
#
_symmetry.space_group_name_H-M   'P 1'
#
loop_
_entity.id
_entity.type
_entity.pdbx_description
1 polymer ?
#
loop_
_entity_poly.entity_id
_entity_poly.type
_entity_poly.pdbx_seq_one_letter_code
_entity_poly.pdbx_strand_id
1 'polypeptide(L)'
;MKSSAAVIAESLSEFGRCLRETELPNDVETTERVLEAQTSEHDAIKVNSLQKKIFFEEDFRISIRKGLSLLRQVRQLEQKPDSELLSPTRLHNVTAIERMLVQLEDTERSFDAFWARHRQRLMNCLQLRRFEESFRKR
;
A
#
# COMPACT_ATOMS: atom_id res chain seq x y z
N MET A 1 -15.98 -9.31 10.66
CA MET A 1 -15.02 -8.19 10.51
C MET A 1 -14.13 -8.51 9.31
N LYS A 2 -14.19 -7.73 8.22
CA LYS A 2 -13.21 -7.85 7.11
C LYS A 2 -11.81 -7.53 7.68
N SER A 3 -10.79 -8.30 7.32
CA SER A 3 -9.42 -8.00 7.79
C SER A 3 -8.96 -6.65 7.24
N SER A 4 -8.14 -5.92 7.98
CA SER A 4 -7.66 -4.60 7.54
C SER A 4 -6.85 -4.65 6.24
N ALA A 5 -6.24 -5.79 5.92
CA ALA A 5 -5.54 -6.01 4.65
C ALA A 5 -6.52 -6.14 3.46
N ALA A 6 -7.69 -6.73 3.69
CA ALA A 6 -8.73 -6.82 2.66
C ALA A 6 -9.28 -5.44 2.27
N VAL A 7 -9.38 -4.51 3.22
CA VAL A 7 -9.81 -3.13 2.95
C VAL A 7 -8.82 -2.39 2.05
N ILE A 8 -7.51 -2.54 2.29
CA ILE A 8 -6.47 -1.91 1.45
C ILE A 8 -6.49 -2.53 0.05
N ALA A 9 -6.59 -3.85 -0.04
CA ALA A 9 -6.68 -4.54 -1.33
C ALA A 9 -7.93 -4.14 -2.14
N GLU A 10 -9.06 -3.96 -1.46
CA GLU A 10 -10.32 -3.48 -2.05
C GLU A 10 -10.15 -2.03 -2.55
N SER A 11 -9.62 -1.12 -1.73
CA SER A 11 -9.34 0.27 -2.12
C SER A 11 -8.36 0.38 -3.28
N LEU A 12 -7.28 -0.42 -3.29
CA LEU A 12 -6.32 -0.46 -4.40
C LEU A 12 -6.97 -0.97 -5.69
N SER A 13 -7.86 -1.96 -5.59
CA SER A 13 -8.58 -2.53 -6.74
C SER A 13 -9.58 -1.54 -7.32
N GLU A 14 -10.36 -0.87 -6.46
CA GLU A 14 -11.32 0.17 -6.85
C GLU A 14 -10.63 1.36 -7.49
N PHE A 15 -9.56 1.88 -6.88
CA PHE A 15 -8.79 2.97 -7.45
C PHE A 15 -8.17 2.56 -8.78
N GLY A 16 -7.56 1.37 -8.86
CA GLY A 16 -7.01 0.84 -10.12
C GLY A 16 -8.07 0.73 -11.23
N ARG A 17 -9.31 0.39 -10.87
CA ARG A 17 -10.45 0.39 -11.82
C ARG A 17 -10.81 1.81 -12.25
N CYS A 18 -10.96 2.73 -11.30
CA CYS A 18 -11.23 4.15 -11.57
C CYS A 18 -10.24 4.75 -12.57
N LEU A 19 -8.93 4.52 -12.35
CA LEU A 19 -7.89 5.00 -13.25
C LEU A 19 -7.98 4.40 -14.66
N ARG A 20 -8.28 3.10 -14.79
CA ARG A 20 -8.44 2.43 -16.10
C ARG A 20 -9.65 2.93 -16.87
N GLU A 21 -10.74 3.20 -16.17
CA GLU A 21 -12.02 3.64 -16.74
C GLU A 21 -12.09 5.16 -16.94
N THR A 22 -11.07 5.91 -16.49
CA THR A 22 -11.03 7.37 -16.68
C THR A 22 -10.85 7.70 -18.15
N GLU A 23 -11.91 8.23 -18.77
CA GLU A 23 -11.87 8.91 -20.05
C GLU A 23 -11.26 10.31 -19.91
N LEU A 24 -10.57 10.79 -20.95
CA LEU A 24 -9.94 12.11 -20.92
C LEU A 24 -10.96 13.23 -21.08
N PRO A 25 -11.06 14.18 -20.13
CA PRO A 25 -12.02 15.28 -20.25
C PRO A 25 -11.71 16.22 -21.43
N ASN A 26 -12.74 16.95 -21.87
CA ASN A 26 -12.66 17.82 -23.04
C ASN A 26 -12.46 19.32 -22.73
N ASP A 27 -12.44 19.70 -21.46
CA ASP A 27 -12.24 21.06 -20.99
C ASP A 27 -11.21 21.15 -19.84
N VAL A 28 -10.72 22.37 -19.59
CA VAL A 28 -9.69 22.64 -18.58
C VAL A 28 -10.21 22.36 -17.17
N GLU A 29 -11.40 22.84 -16.83
CA GLU A 29 -11.98 22.76 -15.48
C GLU A 29 -12.18 21.29 -15.06
N THR A 30 -12.83 20.48 -15.90
CA THR A 30 -13.07 19.06 -15.63
C THR A 30 -11.75 18.30 -15.55
N THR A 31 -10.77 18.60 -16.40
CA THR A 31 -9.45 17.95 -16.33
C THR A 31 -8.73 18.27 -15.02
N GLU A 32 -8.79 19.52 -14.54
CA GLU A 32 -8.22 19.92 -13.25
C GLU A 32 -8.89 19.22 -12.08
N ARG A 33 -10.22 19.19 -12.06
CA ARG A 33 -11.01 18.54 -11.00
C ARG A 33 -10.72 17.04 -10.91
N VAL A 34 -10.64 16.35 -12.05
CA VAL A 34 -10.30 14.91 -12.07
C VAL A 34 -8.88 14.68 -11.58
N LEU A 35 -7.92 15.51 -12.00
CA LEU A 35 -6.53 15.41 -11.55
C LEU A 35 -6.41 15.63 -10.04
N GLU A 36 -7.07 16.64 -9.49
CA GLU A 36 -7.06 16.94 -8.06
C GLU A 36 -7.72 15.82 -7.23
N ALA A 37 -8.92 15.38 -7.62
CA ALA A 37 -9.64 14.32 -6.93
C ALA A 37 -8.83 13.02 -6.88
N GLN A 38 -8.31 12.57 -8.02
CA GLN A 38 -7.55 11.32 -8.09
C GLN A 38 -6.18 11.41 -7.40
N THR A 39 -5.57 12.61 -7.35
CA THR A 39 -4.34 12.83 -6.57
C THR A 39 -4.62 12.72 -5.07
N SER A 40 -5.70 13.34 -4.61
CA SER A 40 -6.12 13.25 -3.20
C SER A 40 -6.43 11.81 -2.78
N GLU A 41 -7.14 11.04 -3.61
CA GLU A 41 -7.41 9.63 -3.36
C GLU A 41 -6.13 8.79 -3.32
N HIS A 42 -5.22 8.99 -4.28
CA HIS A 42 -3.91 8.31 -4.28
C HIS A 42 -3.15 8.56 -2.97
N ASP A 43 -3.05 9.82 -2.54
CA ASP A 43 -2.29 10.22 -1.36
C ASP A 43 -2.93 9.67 -0.08
N ALA A 44 -4.26 9.62 -0.01
CA ALA A 44 -4.98 9.00 1.10
C ALA A 44 -4.71 7.48 1.17
N ILE A 45 -4.73 6.77 0.04
CA ILE A 45 -4.39 5.33 -0.03
C ILE A 45 -2.94 5.10 0.40
N LYS A 46 -2.01 5.95 -0.07
CA LYS A 46 -0.58 5.91 0.30
C LYS A 46 -0.39 6.05 1.80
N VAL A 47 -0.99 7.08 2.41
CA VAL A 47 -0.91 7.33 3.86
C VAL A 47 -1.48 6.15 4.65
N ASN A 48 -2.65 5.63 4.25
CA ASN A 48 -3.27 4.48 4.90
C ASN A 48 -2.39 3.22 4.82
N SER A 49 -1.77 2.97 3.67
CA SER A 49 -0.85 1.85 3.47
C SER A 49 0.38 1.96 4.38
N LEU A 50 1.03 3.14 4.42
CA LEU A 50 2.19 3.40 5.26
C LEU A 50 1.87 3.28 6.75
N GLN A 51 0.76 3.86 7.20
CA GLN A 51 0.30 3.77 8.59
C GLN A 51 0.11 2.31 9.01
N LYS A 52 -0.44 1.49 8.11
CA LYS A 52 -0.70 0.06 8.36
C LYS A 52 0.56 -0.77 8.35
N LYS A 53 1.52 -0.47 7.47
CA LYS A 53 2.85 -1.09 7.48
C LYS A 53 3.56 -0.87 8.82
N ILE A 54 3.58 0.37 9.31
CA ILE A 54 4.16 0.73 10.61
C ILE A 54 3.46 -0.01 11.75
N PHE A 55 2.12 -0.01 11.76
CA PHE A 55 1.34 -0.69 12.80
C PHE A 55 1.60 -2.20 12.82
N PHE A 56 1.65 -2.84 11.65
CA PHE A 56 1.93 -4.27 11.52
C PHE A 56 3.33 -4.63 12.04
N GLU A 57 4.33 -3.82 11.71
CA GLU A 57 5.71 -4.02 12.18
C GLU A 57 5.79 -3.93 13.71
N GLU A 58 5.07 -2.98 14.30
CA GLU A 58 5.01 -2.83 15.76
C GLU A 58 4.30 -4.00 16.44
N ASP A 59 3.13 -4.42 15.94
CA ASP A 59 2.38 -5.55 16.46
C ASP A 59 3.17 -6.86 16.37
N PHE A 60 3.89 -7.05 15.26
CA PHE A 60 4.78 -8.18 15.08
C PHE A 60 5.92 -8.17 16.11
N ARG A 61 6.56 -7.03 16.32
CA ARG A 61 7.62 -6.85 17.33
C ARG A 61 7.12 -7.15 18.74
N ILE A 62 5.93 -6.67 19.11
CA ILE A 62 5.29 -6.94 20.40
C ILE A 62 5.02 -8.45 20.54
N SER A 63 4.52 -9.10 19.48
CA SER A 63 4.21 -10.53 19.48
C SER A 63 5.47 -11.39 19.68
N ILE A 64 6.58 -11.03 19.05
CA ILE A 64 7.88 -11.68 19.29
C ILE A 64 8.30 -11.53 20.75
N ARG A 65 8.25 -10.32 21.31
CA ARG A 65 8.62 -10.08 22.71
C ARG A 65 7.78 -10.92 23.67
N LYS A 66 6.46 -10.98 23.45
CA LYS A 66 5.54 -11.81 24.23
C LYS A 66 5.87 -13.30 24.10
N GLY A 67 6.09 -13.79 22.87
CA GLY A 67 6.47 -15.18 22.62
C GLY A 67 7.79 -15.59 23.30
N LEU A 68 8.79 -14.71 23.27
CA LEU A 68 10.07 -14.94 23.97
C LEU A 68 9.91 -14.89 25.50
N SER A 69 9.04 -14.02 26.02
CA SER A 69 8.73 -13.96 27.46
C SER A 69 8.05 -15.25 27.94
N LEU A 70 7.03 -15.72 27.22
CA LEU A 70 6.34 -16.98 27.51
C LEU A 70 7.31 -18.16 27.44
N LEU A 71 8.16 -18.21 26.41
CA LEU A 71 9.19 -19.24 26.29
C LEU A 71 10.15 -19.24 27.49
N ARG A 72 10.57 -18.06 27.97
CA ARG A 72 11.38 -17.96 29.20
C ARG A 72 10.64 -18.46 30.43
N GLN A 73 9.35 -18.18 30.57
CA GLN A 73 8.53 -18.68 31.69
C GLN A 73 8.36 -20.21 31.64
N VAL A 74 8.06 -20.77 30.47
CA VAL A 74 7.98 -22.23 30.26
C VAL A 74 9.34 -22.89 30.54
N ARG A 75 10.44 -22.27 30.10
CA ARG A 75 11.81 -22.75 30.34
C ARG A 75 12.35 -22.48 31.75
N GLN A 76 11.65 -21.70 32.57
CA GLN A 76 11.96 -21.60 34.01
C GLN A 76 11.27 -22.74 34.79
N LEU A 77 10.23 -23.35 34.22
CA LEU A 77 9.57 -24.55 34.76
C LEU A 77 10.31 -25.85 34.38
N GLU A 78 11.08 -25.84 33.29
CA GLU A 78 11.92 -26.95 32.86
C GLU A 78 13.41 -26.58 32.99
N GLN A 79 14.21 -27.30 33.79
CA GLN A 79 15.65 -27.08 33.82
C GLN A 79 16.28 -27.32 32.43
N LYS A 80 16.55 -26.20 31.75
CA LYS A 80 17.41 -25.98 30.57
C LYS A 80 16.98 -26.65 29.25
N PRO A 81 16.72 -25.85 28.20
CA PRO A 81 16.88 -26.33 26.83
C PRO A 81 17.97 -25.58 26.07
N ASP A 82 18.62 -26.30 25.16
CA ASP A 82 19.58 -25.76 24.21
C ASP A 82 19.02 -24.59 23.41
N SER A 83 19.92 -23.63 23.17
CA SER A 83 19.61 -22.31 22.60
C SER A 83 19.34 -22.34 21.09
N GLU A 84 19.37 -23.48 20.41
CA GLU A 84 19.64 -23.49 18.96
C GLU A 84 18.47 -23.81 18.01
N LEU A 85 17.30 -24.22 18.47
CA LEU A 85 16.24 -24.66 17.54
C LEU A 85 14.97 -23.82 17.69
N LEU A 86 14.86 -22.77 16.88
CA LEU A 86 13.53 -22.32 16.46
C LEU A 86 12.84 -23.54 15.82
N SER A 87 11.67 -23.94 16.33
CA SER A 87 10.97 -25.07 15.75
C SER A 87 10.72 -24.82 14.25
N PRO A 88 10.73 -25.87 13.40
CA PRO A 88 10.50 -25.73 11.97
C PRO A 88 9.24 -24.90 11.62
N THR A 89 8.19 -25.00 12.44
CA THR A 89 6.96 -24.21 12.33
C THR A 89 7.20 -22.70 12.54
N ARG A 90 8.06 -22.32 13.50
CA ARG A 90 8.39 -20.90 13.72
C ARG A 90 9.20 -20.33 12.57
N LEU A 91 10.15 -21.10 12.04
CA LEU A 91 10.93 -20.69 10.88
C LEU A 91 10.03 -20.49 9.65
N HIS A 92 9.11 -21.43 9.41
CA HIS A 92 8.12 -21.33 8.33
C HIS A 92 7.26 -20.05 8.44
N ASN A 93 6.77 -19.73 9.64
CA ASN A 93 5.95 -18.54 9.86
C ASN A 93 6.72 -17.24 9.61
N VAL A 94 7.98 -17.17 10.05
CA VAL A 94 8.85 -16.00 9.79
C VAL A 94 9.04 -15.81 8.28
N THR A 95 9.42 -16.87 7.56
CA THR A 95 9.60 -16.80 6.11
C THR A 95 8.31 -16.45 5.37
N ALA A 96 7.15 -16.93 5.83
CA ALA A 96 5.86 -16.57 5.23
C ALA A 96 5.55 -15.07 5.40
N ILE A 97 5.84 -14.50 6.57
CA ILE A 97 5.66 -13.07 6.83
C ILE A 97 6.63 -12.23 6.00
N GLU A 98 7.91 -12.61 5.93
CA GLU A 98 8.90 -11.93 5.09
C GLU A 98 8.47 -11.89 3.62
N ARG A 99 7.99 -13.02 3.07
CA ARG A 99 7.45 -13.06 1.71
C ARG A 99 6.24 -12.14 1.53
N MET A 100 5.33 -12.12 2.51
CA MET A 100 4.15 -11.26 2.47
C MET A 100 4.53 -9.78 2.46
N LEU A 101 5.55 -9.39 3.23
CA LEU A 101 6.08 -8.01 3.24
C LEU A 101 6.69 -7.62 1.89
N VAL A 102 7.46 -8.51 1.27
CA VAL A 102 8.02 -8.27 -0.08
C VAL A 102 6.91 -8.12 -1.11
N GLN A 103 5.90 -8.98 -1.10
CA GLN A 103 4.76 -8.90 -2.03
C GLN A 103 3.98 -7.58 -1.86
N LEU A 104 3.81 -7.10 -0.63
CA LEU A 104 3.19 -5.80 -0.37
C LEU A 104 4.02 -4.65 -0.94
N GLU A 105 5.35 -4.69 -0.78
CA GLU A 105 6.25 -3.68 -1.33
C GLU A 105 6.23 -3.67 -2.87
N ASP A 106 6.25 -4.83 -3.51
CA ASP A 106 6.16 -4.94 -4.97
C ASP A 106 4.81 -4.42 -5.50
N THR A 107 3.72 -4.72 -4.78
CA THR A 107 2.37 -4.22 -5.12
C THR A 107 2.32 -2.70 -5.03
N GLU A 108 2.89 -2.12 -3.97
CA GLU A 108 2.96 -0.67 -3.79
C GLU A 108 3.77 0.00 -4.91
N ARG A 109 4.95 -0.55 -5.24
CA ARG A 109 5.80 -0.03 -6.33
C ARG A 109 5.09 -0.10 -7.68
N SER A 110 4.43 -1.21 -7.98
CA SER A 110 3.67 -1.37 -9.24
C SER A 110 2.52 -0.36 -9.33
N PHE A 111 1.85 -0.10 -8.20
CA PHE A 111 0.77 0.87 -8.13
C PHE A 111 1.28 2.31 -8.33
N ASP A 112 2.36 2.70 -7.67
CA ASP A 112 2.99 4.01 -7.86
C ASP A 112 3.39 4.25 -9.31
N ALA A 113 3.99 3.24 -9.97
CA ALA A 113 4.39 3.33 -11.37
C ALA A 113 3.18 3.43 -12.32
N PHE A 114 2.07 2.77 -11.98
CA PHE A 114 0.82 2.92 -12.74
C PHE A 114 0.22 4.32 -12.55
N TRP A 115 0.14 4.82 -11.32
CA TRP A 115 -0.33 6.16 -11.01
C TRP A 115 0.52 7.24 -11.70
N ALA A 116 1.85 7.14 -11.67
CA ALA A 116 2.74 8.11 -12.32
C ALA A 116 2.45 8.26 -13.82
N ARG A 117 2.22 7.15 -14.52
CA ARG A 117 1.85 7.14 -15.94
C ARG A 117 0.47 7.77 -16.17
N HIS A 118 -0.49 7.42 -15.34
CA HIS A 118 -1.85 7.97 -15.42
C HIS A 118 -1.89 9.48 -15.17
N ARG A 119 -1.24 9.94 -14.09
CA ARG A 119 -1.11 11.35 -13.72
C ARG A 119 -0.45 12.14 -14.85
N GLN A 120 0.61 11.61 -15.46
CA GLN A 120 1.25 12.26 -16.61
C GLN A 120 0.29 12.41 -17.79
N ARG A 121 -0.52 11.38 -18.08
CA ARG A 121 -1.54 11.42 -19.14
C ARG A 121 -2.56 12.55 -18.90
N LEU A 122 -3.05 12.70 -17.66
CA LEU A 122 -3.98 13.78 -17.28
C LEU A 122 -3.31 15.16 -17.36
N MET A 123 -2.07 15.29 -16.90
CA MET A 123 -1.32 16.56 -17.01
C MET A 123 -1.12 16.97 -18.48
N ASN A 124 -0.78 16.03 -19.35
CA ASN A 124 -0.64 16.30 -20.79
C ASN A 124 -1.99 16.73 -21.40
N CYS A 125 -3.09 16.08 -21.01
CA CYS A 125 -4.44 16.48 -21.43
C CYS A 125 -4.73 17.92 -21.00
N LEU A 126 -4.46 18.27 -19.74
CA LEU A 126 -4.67 19.61 -19.21
C LEU A 126 -3.87 20.68 -19.98
N GLN A 127 -2.59 20.39 -20.25
CA GLN A 127 -1.74 21.28 -21.03
C GLN A 127 -2.29 21.50 -22.45
N LEU A 128 -2.76 20.44 -23.11
CA LEU A 128 -3.39 20.53 -24.41
C LEU A 128 -4.66 21.40 -24.37
N ARG A 129 -5.55 21.19 -23.39
CA ARG A 129 -6.78 21.99 -23.25
C ARG A 129 -6.50 23.46 -23.02
N ARG A 130 -5.55 23.78 -22.13
CA ARG A 130 -5.12 25.18 -21.88
C ARG A 130 -4.54 25.83 -23.13
N PHE A 131 -3.77 25.08 -23.92
CA PHE A 131 -3.25 25.55 -25.20
C PHE A 131 -4.38 25.83 -26.20
N GLU A 132 -5.30 24.89 -26.40
CA GLU A 132 -6.44 25.04 -27.31
C GLU A 132 -7.32 26.25 -26.95
N GLU A 133 -7.62 26.44 -25.67
CA GLU A 133 -8.39 27.58 -25.19
C GLU A 133 -7.65 28.91 -25.40
N SER A 134 -6.34 28.93 -25.12
CA SER A 134 -5.50 30.11 -25.37
C SER A 134 -5.41 30.45 -26.86
N PHE A 135 -5.42 29.44 -27.74
CA PHE A 135 -5.42 29.64 -29.18
C PHE A 135 -6.75 30.21 -29.67
N ARG A 136 -7.89 29.69 -29.17
CA ARG A 136 -9.23 30.22 -29.53
C ARG A 136 -9.49 31.66 -29.05
N LYS A 137 -8.81 32.08 -27.98
CA LYS A 137 -8.94 33.43 -27.40
C LYS A 137 -8.05 34.48 -28.08
N ARG A 138 -7.16 34.07 -29.00
CA ARG A 138 -6.38 34.97 -29.87
C ARG A 138 -7.11 35.18 -31.19
#